data_AF-A0A954MCF2-F1
#
_entry.id   AF-A0A954MCF2-F1
#
_cell.length_a   1.000
_cell.length_b   1.000
_cell.length_c   1.000
_cell.angle_alpha   90.00
_cell.angle_beta   90.00
_cell.angle_gamma   90.00
#
_symmetry.space_group_name_H-M   'P 1'
#
loop_
_entity.id
_entity.type
_entity.pdbx_description
1 polymer ?
#
loop_
_entity_poly.entity_id
_entity_poly.type
_entity_poly.pdbx_seq_one_letter_code
_entity_poly.pdbx_strand_id
1 'polypeptide(L)'
;QVDFGTYNLTNPGHVTTRDVVRLITESGLISKEFRFFESEAEFMQKAAITPRSNCVLDSTKAIQAGLRLTPIEDAIRTALKQWKPAA
;
A
#
# COMPACT_ATOMS: atom_id res chain seq x y z
N GLN A 1 1.03 -22.11 17.17
CA GLN A 1 -0.18 -21.45 17.67
C GLN A 1 0.18 -20.00 17.94
N VAL A 2 -0.67 -19.04 17.59
CA VAL A 2 -0.42 -17.59 17.81
C VAL A 2 -1.16 -17.18 19.09
N ASP A 3 -0.51 -16.42 19.96
CA ASP A 3 -1.10 -15.96 21.22
C ASP A 3 -2.24 -14.95 20.99
N PHE A 4 -3.20 -14.91 21.91
CA PHE A 4 -4.28 -13.92 21.84
C PHE A 4 -3.76 -12.48 22.02
N GLY A 5 -4.38 -11.54 21.31
CA GLY A 5 -4.09 -10.11 21.42
C GLY A 5 -4.31 -9.36 20.11
N THR A 6 -4.00 -8.07 20.11
CA THR A 6 -4.09 -7.22 18.92
C THR A 6 -2.80 -7.28 18.10
N TYR A 7 -2.93 -7.41 16.78
CA TYR A 7 -1.82 -7.46 15.83
C TYR A 7 -2.11 -6.52 14.66
N ASN A 8 -1.09 -5.77 14.22
CA ASN A 8 -1.17 -5.03 12.98
C ASN A 8 -0.98 -6.00 11.81
N LEU A 9 -1.95 -6.07 10.90
CA LEU A 9 -1.93 -6.95 9.74
C LEU A 9 -1.86 -6.15 8.45
N THR A 10 -0.69 -5.57 8.22
CA THR A 10 -0.29 -4.95 6.96
C THR A 10 0.90 -5.72 6.39
N ASN A 11 1.02 -5.77 5.07
CA ASN A 11 2.23 -6.29 4.44
C ASN A 11 3.44 -5.50 4.95
N PRO A 12 4.54 -6.15 5.40
CA PRO A 12 5.68 -5.46 6.00
C PRO A 12 6.33 -4.47 5.04
N GLY A 13 6.81 -3.36 5.60
CA GLY A 13 7.35 -2.23 4.85
C GLY A 13 6.36 -1.07 4.75
N HIS A 14 6.67 -0.12 3.89
CA HIS A 14 5.80 1.02 3.59
C HIS A 14 5.94 1.38 2.11
N VAL A 15 4.90 2.02 1.56
CA VAL A 15 4.90 2.55 0.20
C VAL A 15 4.18 3.88 0.19
N THR A 16 4.60 4.78 -0.68
CA THR A 16 3.85 5.99 -0.99
C THR A 16 2.87 5.75 -2.14
N THR A 17 1.93 6.68 -2.36
CA THR A 17 1.08 6.65 -3.55
C THR A 17 1.91 6.68 -4.85
N ARG A 18 3.06 7.36 -4.85
CA ARG A 18 3.96 7.43 -6.02
C ARG A 18 4.59 6.06 -6.31
N ASP A 19 4.98 5.31 -5.27
CA ASP A 19 5.51 3.96 -5.43
C ASP A 19 4.47 3.03 -6.03
N VAL A 20 3.22 3.07 -5.53
CA VAL A 20 2.13 2.25 -6.06
C VAL A 20 1.84 2.59 -7.53
N VAL A 21 1.73 3.88 -7.87
CA VAL A 21 1.52 4.32 -9.26
C VAL A 21 2.66 3.84 -10.16
N ARG A 22 3.91 3.99 -9.73
CA ARG A 22 5.09 3.50 -10.45
C ARG A 22 4.97 1.99 -10.71
N LEU A 23 4.64 1.19 -9.70
CA LEU A 23 4.49 -0.27 -9.85
C LEU A 23 3.38 -0.65 -10.83
N ILE A 24 2.25 0.09 -10.84
CA ILE A 24 1.15 -0.12 -11.79
C ILE A 24 1.56 0.26 -13.22
N THR A 25 2.32 1.35 -13.39
CA THR A 25 2.84 1.73 -14.71
C THR A 25 3.86 0.71 -15.21
N GLU A 26 4.79 0.26 -14.36
CA GLU A 26 5.78 -0.78 -14.67
C GLU A 26 5.13 -2.12 -15.07
N SER A 27 3.93 -2.44 -14.56
CA SER A 27 3.24 -3.68 -14.92
C SER A 27 2.60 -3.65 -16.31
N GLY A 28 2.53 -2.49 -16.97
CA GLY A 28 1.93 -2.33 -18.29
C GLY A 28 0.39 -2.37 -18.29
N LEU A 29 -0.26 -2.41 -17.12
CA LEU A 29 -1.72 -2.42 -17.01
C LEU A 29 -2.37 -1.07 -17.35
N ILE A 30 -1.61 0.03 -17.26
CA ILE A 30 -2.10 1.37 -17.56
C ILE A 30 -1.04 2.18 -18.31
N SER A 31 -1.49 2.97 -19.29
CA SER A 31 -0.67 3.92 -20.06
C SER A 31 -0.98 5.39 -19.73
N LYS A 32 -1.80 5.62 -18.69
CA LYS A 32 -2.22 6.96 -18.27
C LYS A 32 -1.06 7.71 -17.63
N GLU A 33 -0.92 8.99 -17.98
CA GLU A 33 -0.05 9.92 -17.28
C GLU A 33 -0.71 10.38 -15.96
N PHE A 34 0.02 10.23 -14.86
CA PHE A 34 -0.45 10.65 -13.53
C PHE A 34 0.19 12.00 -13.16
N ARG A 35 -0.65 12.89 -12.61
CA ARG A 35 -0.21 14.17 -12.03
C ARG A 35 -0.38 14.10 -10.51
N PHE A 36 0.65 14.50 -9.79
CA PHE A 36 0.68 14.47 -8.33
C PHE A 36 0.57 15.88 -7.76
N PHE A 37 0.06 15.98 -6.54
CA PHE A 37 0.15 17.22 -5.75
C PHE A 37 1.60 17.45 -5.33
N GLU A 38 1.99 18.71 -5.22
CA GLU A 38 3.32 19.14 -4.79
C GLU A 38 3.56 18.80 -3.31
N SER A 39 2.51 18.87 -2.49
CA SER A 39 2.62 18.60 -1.05
C SER A 39 1.34 18.00 -0.45
N GLU A 40 1.47 17.41 0.75
CA GLU A 40 0.33 16.99 1.56
C GLU A 40 -0.55 18.20 1.94
N ALA A 41 0.04 19.35 2.24
CA ALA A 41 -0.72 20.57 2.53
C ALA A 41 -1.62 20.97 1.36
N GLU A 42 -1.09 20.93 0.14
CA GLU A 42 -1.87 21.19 -1.07
C GLU A 42 -3.00 20.15 -1.23
N PHE A 43 -2.70 18.86 -1.05
CA PHE A 43 -3.70 17.80 -1.12
C PHE A 43 -4.82 18.01 -0.09
N MET A 44 -4.47 18.34 1.15
CA MET A 44 -5.43 18.55 2.23
C MET A 44 -6.30 19.78 1.99
N GLN A 45 -5.73 20.85 1.40
CA GLN A 45 -6.47 22.06 1.06
C GLN A 45 -7.40 21.88 -0.14
N LYS A 46 -6.95 21.18 -1.19
CA LYS A 46 -7.65 21.12 -2.48
C LYS A 46 -8.55 19.89 -2.66
N ALA A 47 -8.20 18.77 -2.04
CA ALA A 47 -8.82 17.47 -2.34
C ALA A 47 -9.39 16.74 -1.10
N ALA A 48 -8.88 16.99 0.10
CA ALA A 48 -9.37 16.32 1.30
C ALA A 48 -10.63 17.01 1.85
N ILE A 49 -11.78 16.34 1.74
CA ILE A 49 -13.04 16.76 2.39
C ILE A 49 -12.99 16.48 3.91
N THR A 50 -12.14 15.54 4.33
CA THR A 50 -12.01 15.07 5.72
C THR A 50 -10.59 14.53 5.93
N PRO A 51 -10.02 14.65 7.16
CA PRO A 51 -8.68 14.15 7.45
C PRO A 51 -8.51 12.67 7.09
N ARG A 52 -7.31 12.30 6.65
CA ARG A 52 -6.94 10.92 6.32
C ARG A 52 -5.72 10.56 7.15
N SER A 53 -5.77 9.39 7.80
CA SER A 53 -4.61 8.87 8.51
C SER A 53 -3.60 8.33 7.50
N ASN A 54 -2.45 9.01 7.39
CA ASN A 54 -1.27 8.47 6.72
C ASN A 54 -0.38 7.87 7.81
N CYS A 55 -0.22 6.53 7.83
CA CYS A 55 0.57 5.87 8.87
C CYS A 55 1.28 4.62 8.35
N VAL A 56 2.33 4.23 9.06
CA VAL A 56 3.01 2.94 8.92
C VAL A 56 2.66 2.11 10.15
N LEU A 57 2.05 0.95 9.94
CA LEU A 57 1.73 0.03 11.01
C LEU A 57 2.85 -1.00 11.16
N ASP A 58 3.44 -1.08 12.34
CA ASP A 58 4.50 -2.05 12.64
C ASP A 58 3.90 -3.46 12.77
N SER A 59 4.25 -4.33 11.83
CA SER A 59 3.84 -5.74 11.76
C SER A 59 4.84 -6.70 12.45
N THR A 60 5.88 -6.18 13.10
CA THR A 60 6.92 -7.00 13.78
C THR A 60 6.32 -7.99 14.78
N LYS A 61 5.32 -7.57 15.58
CA LYS A 61 4.63 -8.45 16.53
C LYS A 61 4.00 -9.67 15.84
N ALA A 62 3.37 -9.45 14.68
CA ALA A 62 2.74 -10.52 13.92
C ALA A 62 3.77 -11.50 13.34
N ILE A 63 4.86 -10.97 12.76
CA ILE A 63 5.95 -11.76 12.18
C ILE A 63 6.62 -12.61 13.27
N GLN A 64 6.95 -12.02 14.42
CA GLN A 64 7.57 -12.71 15.55
C GLN A 64 6.68 -13.81 16.12
N ALA A 65 5.35 -13.63 16.08
CA ALA A 65 4.39 -14.67 16.45
C ALA A 65 4.26 -15.81 15.41
N GLY A 66 4.99 -15.74 14.30
CA GLY A 66 5.05 -16.78 13.26
C GLY A 66 4.10 -16.56 12.08
N LEU A 67 3.42 -15.42 12.00
CA LEU A 67 2.60 -15.08 10.82
C LEU A 67 3.50 -14.77 9.63
N ARG A 68 3.22 -15.41 8.50
CA ARG A 68 3.96 -15.18 7.25
C ARG A 68 3.26 -14.08 6.46
N LEU A 69 3.84 -12.88 6.48
CA LEU A 69 3.34 -11.73 5.73
C LEU A 69 4.34 -11.39 4.62
N THR A 70 3.85 -11.30 3.39
CA THR A 70 4.67 -10.92 2.22
C THR A 70 5.05 -9.44 2.30
N PRO A 71 6.30 -9.03 2.02
CA PRO A 71 6.66 -7.62 1.91
C PRO A 71 5.75 -6.83 0.95
N ILE A 72 5.46 -5.56 1.26
CA ILE A 72 4.43 -4.77 0.57
C ILE A 72 4.68 -4.62 -0.94
N GLU A 73 5.92 -4.37 -1.37
CA GLU A 73 6.23 -4.24 -2.80
C GLU A 73 6.01 -5.56 -3.55
N ASP A 74 6.44 -6.69 -2.98
CA ASP A 74 6.28 -8.01 -3.57
C ASP A 74 4.80 -8.41 -3.66
N ALA A 75 4.02 -8.08 -2.63
CA ALA A 75 2.58 -8.30 -2.61
C ALA A 75 1.88 -7.51 -3.73
N ILE A 76 2.23 -6.23 -3.91
CA ILE A 76 1.69 -5.40 -4.99
C ILE A 76 2.08 -5.96 -6.36
N ARG A 77 3.37 -6.30 -6.58
CA ARG A 77 3.83 -6.87 -7.86
C ARG A 77 3.11 -8.17 -8.20
N THR A 78 2.88 -9.02 -7.21
CA THR A 78 2.13 -10.28 -7.39
C THR A 78 0.67 -10.00 -7.76
N ALA A 79 0.02 -9.08 -7.05
CA ALA A 79 -1.37 -8.71 -7.34
C ALA A 79 -1.52 -8.14 -8.76
N LEU A 80 -0.59 -7.29 -9.21
CA LEU A 80 -0.60 -6.72 -10.55
C LEU A 80 -0.41 -7.78 -11.64
N LYS A 81 0.49 -8.77 -11.43
CA LYS A 81 0.67 -9.90 -12.36
C LYS A 81 -0.58 -10.76 -12.51
N GLN A 82 -1.37 -10.87 -11.44
CA GLN A 82 -2.58 -11.70 -11.39
C GLN A 82 -3.86 -10.91 -11.70
N TRP A 83 -3.73 -9.60 -11.98
CA TRP A 83 -4.87 -8.74 -12.21
C TRP A 83 -5.67 -9.20 -13.44
N LYS A 84 -7.00 -9.17 -13.30
CA LYS A 84 -7.95 -9.47 -14.37
C LYS A 84 -8.99 -8.35 -14.43
N PRO A 85 -9.39 -7.90 -15.63
CA PRO A 85 -10.52 -6.98 -15.77
C PRO A 85 -11.78 -7.57 -15.14
N ALA A 86 -12.68 -6.70 -14.67
CA ALA A 86 -14.03 -7.11 -14.33
C ALA A 86 -14.72 -7.66 -15.60
N ALA A 87 -15.54 -8.70 -15.43
CA ALA A 87 -16.30 -9.33 -16.50
C ALA A 87 -17.46 -8.43 -16.97
#